data_AF-A0A821HBV3-F1
#
_entry.id   AF-A0A821HBV3-F1
#
_cell.length_a   1.000
_cell.length_b   1.000
_cell.length_c   1.000
_cell.angle_alpha   90.00
_cell.angle_beta   90.00
_cell.angle_gamma   90.00
#
_symmetry.space_group_name_H-M   'P 1'
#
loop_
_entity.id
_entity.type
_entity.pdbx_description
1 polymer ?
#
loop_
_entity_poly.entity_id
_entity_poly.type
_entity_poly.pdbx_seq_one_letter_code
_entity_poly.pdbx_strand_id
1 'polypeptide(L)'
;MDPIVEVHSVTRTTQRQTNKKSNEKLDTSRIDSIANVFNEVKSQLHARLVNSVLDIVKKNDKFRRKTNRCFEHIPIMALCMDSNISEHVHLFDELHDQLSSKFNSIIVKFESVDQYSSIHNMLKTTKGELNKFYPDKDNQNKNVYFQLSKFITNYNQLKENEKRSLIFIIPEFESINISIFEHFITLLSLQVKSMSISFVLGLSGGDHSLQRLVSSRIASKLSIDTIYDSSARKYYEHIIKALFLSENDKHEKFAITAEQLQFIDNGYFESYSLAWLEHALKVSRMNFSFAQKDREGFHNFDDFFIAFSETNLEQSNQLNICLFNATYVSCNQLPNYPLGRYRSSFYASYLSNSPIFNELTLSVNSSTSYQLDTCLNSFMEHQCDGNSLCMKSSKLAKKIFIEQQQPIADDIQSLSNTLRSVGDRKLNRYREQVFLWLKEICESFILLTINSSTKINDNLLHERLMPMTRGIFIRELTDTFHCKREQTPDLALLYRIYTESGTKIPLSDWFDSFSVLLEEQEMVVDDKDKSILARFIHSIAELDYLGFTKTSLQRSYHATKLTWDS
;
A
#
# COMPACT_ATOMS: atom_id res chain seq x y z
N MET A 1 -6.48 -30.83 46.45
CA MET A 1 -5.25 -31.60 46.71
C MET A 1 -4.77 -32.07 45.36
N ASP A 2 -3.87 -31.28 44.79
CA ASP A 2 -3.24 -31.54 43.49
C ASP A 2 -2.15 -32.60 43.65
N PRO A 3 -1.98 -33.53 42.70
CA PRO A 3 -0.73 -34.26 42.57
C PRO A 3 0.16 -33.53 41.55
N ILE A 4 1.26 -33.03 42.07
CA ILE A 4 2.43 -32.52 41.35
C ILE A 4 3.02 -33.69 40.54
N VAL A 5 3.12 -33.55 39.22
CA VAL A 5 3.91 -34.43 38.36
C VAL A 5 5.12 -33.64 37.88
N GLU A 6 6.28 -34.00 38.43
CA GLU A 6 7.59 -33.54 38.01
C GLU A 6 7.91 -34.05 36.60
N VAL A 7 8.11 -33.12 35.65
CA VAL A 7 8.66 -33.43 34.33
C VAL A 7 10.18 -33.34 34.44
N HIS A 8 10.84 -34.50 34.39
CA HIS A 8 12.30 -34.56 34.23
C HIS A 8 12.70 -34.02 32.84
N SER A 9 13.26 -32.82 32.82
CA SER A 9 13.92 -32.25 31.65
C SER A 9 15.24 -32.98 31.39
N VAL A 10 15.36 -33.66 30.25
CA VAL A 10 16.62 -34.17 29.72
C VAL A 10 17.47 -32.99 29.25
N THR A 11 18.35 -32.50 30.13
CA THR A 11 19.40 -31.54 29.79
C THR A 11 20.44 -32.19 28.89
N ARG A 12 20.37 -31.92 27.57
CA ARG A 12 21.52 -32.06 26.68
C ARG A 12 22.48 -30.90 26.92
N THR A 13 23.64 -31.25 27.46
CA THR A 13 24.81 -30.40 27.67
C THR A 13 25.30 -29.81 26.34
N THR A 14 25.00 -28.54 26.09
CA THR A 14 25.79 -27.69 25.19
C THR A 14 26.81 -26.92 26.02
N GLN A 15 28.07 -27.05 25.64
CA GLN A 15 29.21 -26.39 26.29
C GLN A 15 28.99 -24.87 26.31
N ARG A 16 28.95 -24.32 27.52
CA ARG A 16 29.10 -22.88 27.77
C ARG A 16 30.47 -22.43 27.25
N GLN A 17 30.49 -21.77 26.11
CA GLN A 17 31.45 -20.69 25.87
C GLN A 17 30.78 -19.38 26.26
N THR A 18 31.24 -18.85 27.39
CA THR A 18 31.02 -17.47 27.80
C THR A 18 31.59 -16.54 26.75
N ASN A 19 30.77 -15.73 26.07
CA ASN A 19 31.22 -14.44 25.55
C ASN A 19 30.06 -13.45 25.37
N LYS A 20 30.17 -12.39 26.18
CA LYS A 20 29.62 -11.02 26.09
C LYS A 20 28.34 -10.80 25.25
N LYS A 21 27.25 -10.46 25.96
CA LYS A 21 26.20 -9.58 25.45
C LYS A 21 26.81 -8.25 25.00
N SER A 22 27.05 -8.07 23.71
CA SER A 22 27.02 -6.75 23.10
C SER A 22 25.56 -6.41 22.82
N ASN A 23 25.01 -5.46 23.58
CA ASN A 23 23.80 -4.76 23.18
C ASN A 23 24.17 -3.90 21.95
N GLU A 24 24.10 -4.46 20.75
CA GLU A 24 24.12 -3.68 19.51
C GLU A 24 22.79 -2.91 19.43
N LYS A 25 22.83 -1.60 19.72
CA LYS A 25 21.73 -0.70 19.37
C LYS A 25 21.62 -0.69 17.84
N LEU A 26 20.54 -1.25 17.31
CA LEU A 26 20.15 -1.09 15.90
C LEU A 26 20.04 0.43 15.62
N ASP A 27 20.64 0.90 14.53
CA ASP A 27 20.64 2.33 14.16
C ASP A 27 19.22 2.75 13.71
N THR A 28 18.38 3.14 14.67
CA THR A 28 16.98 3.51 14.44
C THR A 28 16.84 4.79 13.63
N SER A 29 17.85 5.66 13.66
CA SER A 29 17.85 6.99 13.02
C SER A 29 17.55 6.93 11.52
N ARG A 30 18.07 5.91 10.84
CA ARG A 30 17.93 5.68 9.40
C ARG A 30 16.62 4.97 9.03
N ILE A 31 16.12 4.08 9.88
CA ILE A 31 14.78 3.47 9.74
C ILE A 31 13.68 4.53 9.90
N ASP A 32 13.90 5.49 10.80
CA ASP A 32 13.00 6.63 11.01
C ASP A 32 12.99 7.57 9.79
N SER A 33 14.07 7.60 8.99
CA SER A 33 14.11 8.38 7.75
C SER A 33 13.09 7.91 6.70
N ILE A 34 12.82 6.60 6.63
CA ILE A 34 11.79 6.05 5.72
C ILE A 34 10.41 6.54 6.17
N ALA A 35 10.10 6.50 7.46
CA ALA A 35 8.83 7.00 7.98
C ALA A 35 8.63 8.50 7.67
N ASN A 36 9.70 9.29 7.74
CA ASN A 36 9.66 10.71 7.37
C ASN A 36 9.32 10.93 5.90
N VAL A 37 9.86 10.11 4.98
CA VAL A 37 9.49 10.15 3.55
C VAL A 37 8.01 9.88 3.35
N PHE A 38 7.47 8.88 4.04
CA PHE A 38 6.03 8.56 3.97
C PHE A 38 5.18 9.73 4.46
N ASN A 39 5.54 10.34 5.60
CA ASN A 39 4.82 11.49 6.15
C ASN A 39 4.90 12.72 5.25
N GLU A 40 6.05 12.97 4.63
CA GLU A 40 6.23 14.07 3.68
C GLU A 40 5.36 13.85 2.42
N VAL A 41 5.41 12.67 1.82
CA VAL A 41 4.61 12.34 0.63
C VAL A 41 3.11 12.40 0.95
N LYS A 42 2.68 11.87 2.09
CA LYS A 42 1.29 11.98 2.57
C LYS A 42 0.87 13.44 2.69
N SER A 43 1.65 14.27 3.38
CA SER A 43 1.36 15.70 3.56
C SER A 43 1.28 16.44 2.22
N GLN A 44 2.18 16.14 1.28
CA GLN A 44 2.17 16.77 -0.05
C GLN A 44 0.92 16.42 -0.88
N LEU A 45 0.50 15.15 -0.85
CA LEU A 45 -0.66 14.68 -1.61
C LEU A 45 -1.97 15.12 -0.94
N HIS A 46 -2.07 15.04 0.38
CA HIS A 46 -3.21 15.49 1.16
C HIS A 46 -3.39 17.01 1.14
N ALA A 47 -2.33 17.80 1.00
CA ALA A 47 -2.42 19.27 1.00
C ALA A 47 -3.43 19.80 -0.02
N ARG A 48 -3.57 19.17 -1.19
CA ARG A 48 -4.56 19.57 -2.20
C ARG A 48 -5.99 19.34 -1.73
N LEU A 49 -6.24 18.18 -1.12
CA LEU A 49 -7.54 17.77 -0.59
C LEU A 49 -7.93 18.67 0.59
N VAL A 50 -7.01 18.86 1.55
CA VAL A 50 -7.17 19.77 2.68
C VAL A 50 -7.50 21.18 2.20
N ASN A 51 -6.73 21.73 1.26
CA ASN A 51 -6.98 23.08 0.75
C ASN A 51 -8.34 23.21 0.06
N SER A 52 -8.79 22.17 -0.65
CA SER A 52 -10.11 22.16 -1.30
C SER A 52 -11.26 22.18 -0.27
N VAL A 53 -11.15 21.40 0.81
CA VAL A 53 -12.10 21.45 1.94
C VAL A 53 -12.11 22.84 2.57
N LEU A 54 -10.92 23.41 2.86
CA LEU A 54 -10.83 24.75 3.45
C LEU A 54 -11.45 25.83 2.56
N ASP A 55 -11.32 25.72 1.24
CA ASP A 55 -11.88 26.69 0.30
C ASP A 55 -13.41 26.60 0.18
N ILE A 56 -13.98 25.39 0.25
CA ILE A 56 -15.43 25.19 0.34
C ILE A 56 -15.98 25.79 1.64
N VAL A 57 -15.31 25.54 2.77
CA VAL A 57 -15.70 26.12 4.07
C VAL A 57 -15.60 27.65 4.03
N LYS A 58 -14.54 28.23 3.45
CA LYS A 58 -14.42 29.69 3.24
C LYS A 58 -15.57 30.23 2.40
N LYS A 59 -15.92 29.56 1.30
CA LYS A 59 -17.02 29.96 0.41
C LYS A 59 -18.35 29.99 1.17
N ASN A 60 -18.61 28.97 1.98
CA ASN A 60 -19.82 28.84 2.80
C ASN A 60 -19.89 29.92 3.89
N ASP A 61 -18.79 30.17 4.60
CA ASP A 61 -18.71 31.24 5.60
C ASP A 61 -18.90 32.63 4.98
N LYS A 62 -18.31 32.87 3.81
CA LYS A 62 -18.41 34.15 3.09
C LYS A 62 -19.83 34.38 2.57
N PHE A 63 -20.52 33.33 2.14
CA PHE A 63 -21.94 33.39 1.77
C PHE A 63 -22.79 33.77 2.97
N ARG A 64 -22.64 33.08 4.11
CA ARG A 64 -23.37 33.34 5.35
C ARG A 64 -23.26 34.80 5.80
N ARG A 65 -22.04 35.34 5.81
CA ARG A 65 -21.77 36.73 6.25
C ARG A 65 -22.36 37.78 5.31
N LYS A 66 -22.49 37.48 4.00
CA LYS A 66 -23.03 38.43 3.02
C LYS A 66 -24.55 38.47 2.98
N THR A 67 -25.20 37.33 3.08
CA THR A 67 -26.66 37.22 2.91
C THR A 67 -27.41 37.29 4.23
N ASN A 68 -26.70 37.16 5.35
CA ASN A 68 -27.25 36.96 6.69
C ASN A 68 -28.27 35.81 6.76
N ARG A 69 -28.18 34.88 5.81
CA ARG A 69 -29.02 33.69 5.69
C ARG A 69 -28.12 32.46 5.67
N CYS A 70 -28.60 31.40 6.30
CA CYS A 70 -28.00 30.08 6.15
C CYS A 70 -28.61 29.37 4.93
N PHE A 71 -27.94 28.32 4.45
CA PHE A 71 -28.40 27.54 3.30
C PHE A 71 -29.77 26.88 3.57
N GLU A 72 -30.54 26.63 2.50
CA GLU A 72 -31.75 25.79 2.61
C GLU A 72 -31.39 24.29 2.67
N HIS A 73 -30.20 23.94 2.17
CA HIS A 73 -29.65 22.58 2.14
C HIS A 73 -28.41 22.49 3.02
N ILE A 74 -28.11 21.31 3.57
CA ILE A 74 -26.91 21.07 4.37
C ILE A 74 -25.73 20.77 3.43
N PRO A 75 -24.65 21.57 3.45
CA PRO A 75 -23.43 21.29 2.69
C PRO A 75 -22.70 20.05 3.24
N ILE A 76 -22.43 19.11 2.34
CA ILE A 76 -21.65 17.91 2.58
C ILE A 76 -20.42 17.94 1.68
N MET A 77 -19.24 17.83 2.29
CA MET A 77 -17.97 17.59 1.61
C MET A 77 -17.70 16.08 1.68
N ALA A 78 -17.93 15.40 0.57
CA ALA A 78 -17.73 13.97 0.44
C ALA A 78 -16.29 13.71 -0.03
N LEU A 79 -15.45 13.20 0.87
CA LEU A 79 -14.08 12.81 0.60
C LEU A 79 -14.07 11.36 0.10
N CYS A 80 -13.95 11.20 -1.21
CA CYS A 80 -13.82 9.89 -1.84
C CYS A 80 -12.35 9.46 -1.73
N MET A 81 -12.10 8.48 -0.87
CA MET A 81 -10.79 7.94 -0.55
C MET A 81 -10.73 6.46 -0.95
N ASP A 82 -9.51 5.93 -1.05
CA ASP A 82 -9.32 4.50 -1.30
C ASP A 82 -9.70 3.67 -0.05
N SER A 83 -9.79 2.36 -0.17
CA SER A 83 -10.35 1.44 0.84
C SER A 83 -9.59 1.39 2.19
N ASN A 84 -8.51 2.15 2.35
CA ASN A 84 -7.59 2.03 3.48
C ASN A 84 -7.84 3.08 4.56
N ILE A 85 -8.89 2.81 5.32
CA ILE A 85 -9.39 3.57 6.46
C ILE A 85 -8.27 3.98 7.45
N SER A 86 -7.33 3.08 7.77
CA SER A 86 -6.28 3.34 8.77
C SER A 86 -5.31 4.45 8.38
N GLU A 87 -5.19 4.75 7.08
CA GLU A 87 -4.24 5.74 6.58
C GLU A 87 -4.80 7.16 6.58
N HIS A 88 -6.13 7.29 6.64
CA HIS A 88 -6.83 8.56 6.61
C HIS A 88 -7.08 9.16 7.99
N VAL A 89 -6.78 8.44 9.08
CA VAL A 89 -6.91 8.98 10.46
C VAL A 89 -6.12 10.29 10.59
N HIS A 90 -4.86 10.27 10.13
CA HIS A 90 -4.00 11.46 10.14
C HIS A 90 -4.53 12.61 9.26
N LEU A 91 -5.18 12.29 8.14
CA LEU A 91 -5.82 13.31 7.30
C LEU A 91 -6.95 14.02 8.05
N PHE A 92 -7.79 13.27 8.77
CA PHE A 92 -8.88 13.87 9.54
C PHE A 92 -8.40 14.63 10.78
N ASP A 93 -7.29 14.21 11.38
CA ASP A 93 -6.62 14.97 12.44
C ASP A 93 -6.06 16.29 11.90
N GLU A 94 -5.36 16.26 10.76
CA GLU A 94 -4.86 17.47 10.11
C GLU A 94 -6.02 18.39 9.70
N LEU A 95 -7.11 17.85 9.16
CA LEU A 95 -8.31 18.62 8.84
C LEU A 95 -8.93 19.26 10.09
N HIS A 96 -9.02 18.52 11.19
CA HIS A 96 -9.52 19.04 12.46
C HIS A 96 -8.67 20.22 12.95
N ASP A 97 -7.35 20.10 12.91
CA ASP A 97 -6.42 21.12 13.37
C ASP A 97 -6.39 22.36 12.45
N GLN A 98 -6.45 22.15 11.14
CA GLN A 98 -6.51 23.24 10.15
C GLN A 98 -7.86 23.98 10.21
N LEU A 99 -8.97 23.27 10.42
CA LEU A 99 -10.29 23.90 10.52
C LEU A 99 -10.44 24.68 11.83
N SER A 100 -9.95 24.13 12.95
CA SER A 100 -10.04 24.77 14.27
C SER A 100 -9.14 26.01 14.38
N SER A 101 -7.98 26.00 13.72
CA SER A 101 -7.06 27.15 13.70
C SER A 101 -7.50 28.28 12.76
N LYS A 102 -8.07 27.96 11.60
CA LYS A 102 -8.38 28.95 10.54
C LYS A 102 -9.80 29.51 10.60
N PHE A 103 -10.75 28.81 11.23
CA PHE A 103 -12.17 29.22 11.24
C PHE A 103 -12.74 29.32 12.65
N ASN A 104 -13.73 30.19 12.82
CA ASN A 104 -14.53 30.26 14.04
C ASN A 104 -15.62 29.18 13.99
N SER A 105 -15.22 27.91 14.10
CA SER A 105 -16.08 26.74 14.01
C SER A 105 -15.99 25.88 15.28
N ILE A 106 -17.03 25.08 15.52
CA ILE A 106 -17.06 23.97 16.46
C ILE A 106 -17.01 22.71 15.62
N ILE A 107 -16.00 21.89 15.85
CA ILE A 107 -15.78 20.67 15.11
C ILE A 107 -16.21 19.49 15.98
N VAL A 108 -17.07 18.64 15.44
CA VAL A 108 -17.51 17.40 16.08
C VAL A 108 -17.00 16.25 15.24
N LYS A 109 -15.90 15.64 15.68
CA LYS A 109 -15.32 14.46 15.05
C LYS A 109 -15.90 13.20 15.68
N PHE A 110 -16.40 12.28 14.84
CA PHE A 110 -16.86 10.97 15.26
C PHE A 110 -15.76 9.93 15.01
N GLU A 111 -15.09 9.47 16.05
CA GLU A 111 -13.90 8.62 15.93
C GLU A 111 -14.20 7.13 15.98
N SER A 112 -15.27 6.73 16.66
CA SER A 112 -15.57 5.31 16.91
C SER A 112 -17.00 4.96 16.50
N VAL A 113 -17.21 3.73 16.02
CA VAL A 113 -18.53 3.16 15.67
C VAL A 113 -19.57 3.34 16.77
N ASP A 114 -19.14 3.22 18.02
CA ASP A 114 -20.03 3.38 19.18
C ASP A 114 -20.69 4.76 19.26
N GLN A 115 -20.03 5.80 18.76
CA GLN A 115 -20.53 7.18 18.81
C GLN A 115 -21.67 7.43 17.81
N TYR A 116 -21.77 6.65 16.74
CA TYR A 116 -22.87 6.72 15.76
C TYR A 116 -23.75 5.47 15.72
N SER A 117 -23.59 4.56 16.69
CA SER A 117 -24.47 3.40 16.91
C SER A 117 -25.92 3.75 17.23
N SER A 118 -26.18 4.96 17.73
CA SER A 118 -27.52 5.48 18.01
C SER A 118 -27.57 7.01 17.87
N ILE A 119 -28.75 7.55 17.56
CA ILE A 119 -28.99 9.00 17.51
C ILE A 119 -28.64 9.65 18.87
N HIS A 120 -28.93 8.95 19.98
CA HIS A 120 -28.62 9.43 21.31
C HIS A 120 -27.11 9.62 21.51
N ASN A 121 -26.30 8.65 21.05
CA ASN A 121 -24.85 8.75 21.15
C ASN A 121 -24.30 9.87 20.25
N MET A 122 -24.84 10.03 19.04
CA MET A 122 -24.43 11.14 18.16
C MET A 122 -24.71 12.50 18.79
N LEU A 123 -25.89 12.66 19.39
CA LEU A 123 -26.27 13.87 20.11
C LEU A 123 -25.45 14.08 21.39
N LYS A 124 -25.08 13.01 22.09
CA LYS A 124 -24.23 13.06 23.28
C LYS A 124 -22.82 13.55 22.94
N THR A 125 -22.20 13.01 21.87
CA THR A 125 -20.90 13.48 21.38
C THR A 125 -20.96 14.93 20.96
N THR A 126 -22.02 15.31 20.21
CA THR A 126 -22.27 16.71 19.82
C THR A 126 -22.39 17.63 21.03
N LYS A 127 -23.14 17.23 22.07
CA LYS A 127 -23.26 17.98 23.34
C LYS A 127 -21.90 18.14 24.03
N GLY A 128 -21.08 17.08 24.05
CA GLY A 128 -19.75 17.09 24.65
C GLY A 128 -18.87 18.20 24.05
N GLU A 129 -18.83 18.28 22.73
CA GLU A 129 -18.06 19.31 22.02
C GLU A 129 -18.66 20.71 22.13
N LEU A 130 -19.98 20.84 22.06
CA LEU A 130 -20.66 22.13 22.25
C LEU A 130 -20.42 22.71 23.64
N ASN A 131 -20.43 21.88 24.68
CA ASN A 131 -20.23 22.29 26.06
C ASN A 131 -18.83 22.89 26.32
N LYS A 132 -17.81 22.54 25.52
CA LYS A 132 -16.47 23.12 25.63
C LYS A 132 -16.47 24.62 25.30
N PHE A 133 -17.37 25.06 24.42
CA PHE A 133 -17.48 26.46 23.98
C PHE A 133 -18.63 27.21 24.64
N TYR A 134 -19.73 26.50 24.91
CA TYR A 134 -20.95 27.05 25.51
C TYR A 134 -21.33 26.21 26.74
N PRO A 135 -20.65 26.40 27.89
CA PRO A 135 -20.93 25.63 29.09
C PRO A 135 -22.34 25.93 29.62
N ASP A 136 -23.14 24.89 29.74
CA ASP A 136 -24.50 24.96 30.28
C ASP A 136 -24.42 25.15 31.80
N LYS A 137 -24.55 26.40 32.27
CA LYS A 137 -24.35 26.78 33.69
C LYS A 137 -25.28 26.04 34.66
N ASP A 138 -26.41 25.51 34.18
CA ASP A 138 -27.44 24.86 34.99
C ASP A 138 -27.24 23.33 35.17
N ASN A 139 -26.30 22.70 34.44
CA ASN A 139 -26.27 21.25 34.24
C ASN A 139 -24.93 20.59 34.63
N GLN A 140 -24.32 21.00 35.75
CA GLN A 140 -23.12 20.32 36.27
C GLN A 140 -23.41 18.91 36.82
N ASN A 141 -24.67 18.51 36.97
CA ASN A 141 -25.04 17.20 37.52
C ASN A 141 -26.06 16.46 36.64
N LYS A 142 -25.63 15.28 36.16
CA LYS A 142 -26.38 14.15 35.57
C LYS A 142 -26.75 14.23 34.07
N ASN A 143 -26.73 13.02 33.48
CA ASN A 143 -27.11 12.60 32.14
C ASN A 143 -28.55 13.00 31.74
N VAL A 144 -28.88 14.29 31.77
CA VAL A 144 -30.17 14.78 31.29
C VAL A 144 -30.07 14.98 29.78
N TYR A 145 -31.01 14.34 29.08
CA TYR A 145 -31.23 14.35 27.64
C TYR A 145 -30.81 15.68 27.00
N PHE A 146 -29.95 15.62 25.99
CA PHE A 146 -29.62 16.78 25.18
C PHE A 146 -30.87 17.21 24.41
N GLN A 147 -31.49 18.33 24.83
CA GLN A 147 -32.53 18.97 24.05
C GLN A 147 -31.89 19.96 23.10
N LEU A 148 -31.77 19.57 21.83
CA LEU A 148 -31.26 20.42 20.75
C LEU A 148 -31.98 21.80 20.75
N SER A 149 -33.29 21.80 21.01
CA SER A 149 -34.12 23.02 21.09
C SER A 149 -33.63 24.04 22.11
N LYS A 150 -33.30 23.63 23.35
CA LYS A 150 -32.80 24.54 24.39
C LYS A 150 -31.46 25.16 23.99
N PHE A 151 -30.58 24.36 23.40
CA PHE A 151 -29.31 24.85 22.86
C PHE A 151 -29.52 25.89 21.76
N ILE A 152 -30.44 25.65 20.82
CA ILE A 152 -30.73 26.58 19.72
C ILE A 152 -31.27 27.91 20.23
N THR A 153 -32.14 27.90 21.25
CA THR A 153 -32.64 29.14 21.86
C THR A 153 -31.50 29.98 22.42
N ASN A 154 -30.58 29.35 23.16
CA ASN A 154 -29.39 30.04 23.70
C ASN A 154 -28.44 30.48 22.58
N TYR A 155 -28.23 29.66 21.56
CA TYR A 155 -27.37 29.97 20.42
C TYR A 155 -27.90 31.16 19.60
N ASN A 156 -29.21 31.27 19.44
CA ASN A 156 -29.83 32.38 18.73
C ASN A 156 -29.70 33.72 19.48
N GLN A 157 -29.57 33.69 20.81
CA GLN A 157 -29.37 34.88 21.66
C GLN A 157 -27.94 35.43 21.58
N LEU A 158 -26.98 34.67 21.05
CA LEU A 158 -25.60 35.13 20.87
C LEU A 158 -25.49 36.19 19.77
N LYS A 159 -24.52 37.10 19.90
CA LYS A 159 -24.19 38.07 18.84
C LYS A 159 -23.65 37.34 17.61
N GLU A 160 -23.84 37.90 16.42
CA GLU A 160 -23.34 37.28 15.17
C GLU A 160 -21.83 37.02 15.17
N ASN A 161 -21.05 37.86 15.84
CA ASN A 161 -19.60 37.69 15.99
C ASN A 161 -19.22 36.53 16.94
N GLU A 162 -20.13 36.11 17.81
CA GLU A 162 -19.95 35.00 18.76
C GLU A 162 -20.50 33.67 18.22
N LYS A 163 -21.23 33.70 17.09
CA LYS A 163 -21.83 32.53 16.44
C LYS A 163 -20.80 31.73 15.64
N ARG A 164 -20.57 30.49 16.08
CA ARG A 164 -19.64 29.54 15.44
C ARG A 164 -20.34 28.61 14.46
N SER A 165 -19.73 28.32 13.32
CA SER A 165 -20.22 27.25 12.42
C SER A 165 -20.05 25.88 13.07
N LEU A 166 -20.97 24.95 12.85
CA LEU A 166 -20.88 23.57 13.32
C LEU A 166 -20.46 22.66 12.18
N ILE A 167 -19.32 22.00 12.32
CA ILE A 167 -18.76 21.10 11.31
C ILE A 167 -18.70 19.69 11.89
N PHE A 168 -19.38 18.74 11.27
CA PHE A 168 -19.32 17.33 11.64
C PHE A 168 -18.31 16.60 10.75
N ILE A 169 -17.39 15.85 11.35
CA ILE A 169 -16.42 15.00 10.63
C ILE A 169 -16.75 13.55 10.94
N ILE A 170 -17.07 12.77 9.90
CA ILE A 170 -17.29 11.32 9.98
C ILE A 170 -16.25 10.66 9.06
N PRO A 171 -15.13 10.16 9.60
CA PRO A 171 -14.06 9.53 8.83
C PRO A 171 -14.49 8.28 8.07
N GLU A 172 -15.35 7.47 8.68
CA GLU A 172 -15.81 6.18 8.14
C GLU A 172 -17.32 6.23 7.97
N PHE A 173 -17.79 6.75 6.83
CA PHE A 173 -19.22 6.83 6.62
C PHE A 173 -19.86 5.48 6.30
N GLU A 174 -19.10 4.50 5.79
CA GLU A 174 -19.65 3.19 5.40
C GLU A 174 -20.10 2.31 6.57
N SER A 175 -19.55 2.54 7.76
CA SER A 175 -19.91 1.81 8.97
C SER A 175 -21.16 2.38 9.66
N ILE A 176 -21.67 3.55 9.23
CA ILE A 176 -22.86 4.14 9.82
C ILE A 176 -24.12 3.40 9.35
N ASN A 177 -25.04 3.15 10.29
CA ASN A 177 -26.36 2.72 9.90
C ASN A 177 -27.08 3.90 9.22
N ILE A 178 -27.41 3.72 7.95
CA ILE A 178 -28.08 4.73 7.11
C ILE A 178 -29.29 5.32 7.84
N SER A 179 -30.16 4.48 8.43
CA SER A 179 -31.37 4.96 9.12
C SER A 179 -31.07 5.93 10.26
N ILE A 180 -29.96 5.75 10.99
CA ILE A 180 -29.55 6.64 12.08
C ILE A 180 -29.10 7.98 11.51
N PHE A 181 -28.28 7.94 10.47
CA PHE A 181 -27.84 9.13 9.75
C PHE A 181 -29.01 9.90 9.15
N GLU A 182 -29.99 9.20 8.58
CA GLU A 182 -31.20 9.80 8.00
C GLU A 182 -32.02 10.60 9.01
N HIS A 183 -32.25 10.02 10.20
CA HIS A 183 -32.92 10.72 11.29
C HIS A 183 -32.10 11.90 11.80
N PHE A 184 -30.78 11.73 11.94
CA PHE A 184 -29.89 12.79 12.40
C PHE A 184 -29.87 13.99 11.45
N ILE A 185 -29.74 13.75 10.14
CA ILE A 185 -29.84 14.80 9.11
C ILE A 185 -31.21 15.46 9.12
N THR A 186 -32.29 14.70 9.32
CA THR A 186 -33.63 15.27 9.42
C THR A 186 -33.75 16.22 10.61
N LEU A 187 -33.22 15.84 11.78
CA LEU A 187 -33.20 16.69 12.97
C LEU A 187 -32.40 17.99 12.74
N LEU A 188 -31.23 17.89 12.11
CA LEU A 188 -30.38 19.04 11.80
C LEU A 188 -30.97 19.93 10.70
N SER A 189 -31.68 19.33 9.73
CA SER A 189 -32.31 20.05 8.61
C SER A 189 -33.32 21.10 9.07
N LEU A 190 -33.98 20.84 10.22
CA LEU A 190 -34.91 21.78 10.85
C LEU A 190 -34.21 23.05 11.37
N GLN A 191 -32.89 22.99 11.58
CA GLN A 191 -32.11 24.00 12.29
C GLN A 191 -31.09 24.73 11.41
N VAL A 192 -31.02 24.35 10.13
CA VAL A 192 -30.07 24.93 9.16
C VAL A 192 -30.32 26.43 9.02
N LYS A 193 -31.56 26.91 9.14
CA LYS A 193 -31.88 28.36 9.06
C LYS A 193 -31.28 29.17 10.21
N SER A 194 -31.17 28.59 11.40
CA SER A 194 -30.63 29.26 12.60
C SER A 194 -29.13 29.07 12.79
N MET A 195 -28.58 27.96 12.31
CA MET A 195 -27.19 27.59 12.53
C MET A 195 -26.54 27.07 11.25
N SER A 196 -25.33 27.56 10.98
CA SER A 196 -24.50 27.06 9.89
C SER A 196 -23.97 25.67 10.23
N ILE A 197 -24.47 24.65 9.53
CA ILE A 197 -24.11 23.24 9.73
C ILE A 197 -23.48 22.71 8.45
N SER A 198 -22.34 22.01 8.55
CA SER A 198 -21.72 21.30 7.42
C SER A 198 -21.19 19.94 7.85
N PHE A 199 -21.02 19.05 6.88
CA PHE A 199 -20.45 17.70 7.08
C PHE A 199 -19.21 17.49 6.22
N VAL A 200 -18.23 16.80 6.76
CA VAL A 200 -17.10 16.20 6.04
C VAL A 200 -17.24 14.69 6.24
N LEU A 201 -17.43 13.94 5.16
CA LEU A 201 -17.64 12.49 5.18
C LEU A 201 -16.49 11.80 4.46
N GLY A 202 -15.84 10.84 5.09
CA GLY A 202 -14.91 9.92 4.42
C GLY A 202 -15.66 8.72 3.85
N LEU A 203 -15.46 8.48 2.56
CA LEU A 203 -16.08 7.39 1.79
C LEU A 203 -14.98 6.53 1.17
N SER A 204 -15.02 5.22 1.41
CA SER A 204 -14.16 4.25 0.75
C SER A 204 -14.78 3.81 -0.58
N GLY A 205 -14.73 4.68 -1.58
CA GLY A 205 -15.25 4.37 -2.92
C GLY A 205 -15.68 5.59 -3.72
N GLY A 206 -15.85 5.39 -5.03
CA GLY A 206 -16.27 6.45 -5.95
C GLY A 206 -17.71 6.95 -5.71
N ASP A 207 -18.15 7.86 -6.58
CA ASP A 207 -19.37 8.69 -6.43
C ASP A 207 -20.66 7.93 -6.12
N HIS A 208 -20.74 6.67 -6.54
CA HIS A 208 -21.91 5.84 -6.34
C HIS A 208 -22.09 5.39 -4.89
N SER A 209 -21.05 5.44 -4.04
CA SER A 209 -21.16 5.04 -2.64
C SER A 209 -22.15 5.94 -1.88
N LEU A 210 -22.02 7.27 -1.98
CA LEU A 210 -22.91 8.17 -1.24
C LEU A 210 -24.36 8.16 -1.78
N GLN A 211 -24.54 8.06 -3.11
CA GLN A 211 -25.88 7.95 -3.71
C GLN A 211 -26.59 6.63 -3.37
N ARG A 212 -25.84 5.55 -3.13
CA ARG A 212 -26.39 4.28 -2.65
C ARG A 212 -26.72 4.32 -1.15
N LEU A 213 -25.95 5.08 -0.38
CA LEU A 213 -26.07 5.15 1.08
C LEU A 213 -27.14 6.15 1.55
N VAL A 214 -27.57 7.10 0.72
CA VAL A 214 -28.55 8.13 1.12
C VAL A 214 -29.82 8.02 0.29
N SER A 215 -30.99 7.93 0.93
CA SER A 215 -32.26 7.90 0.21
C SER A 215 -32.56 9.22 -0.53
N SER A 216 -33.36 9.13 -1.59
CA SER A 216 -33.77 10.30 -2.41
C SER A 216 -34.47 11.40 -1.60
N ARG A 217 -35.11 11.05 -0.48
CA ARG A 217 -35.78 12.01 0.41
C ARG A 217 -34.81 12.91 1.16
N ILE A 218 -33.61 12.43 1.44
CA ILE A 218 -32.58 13.17 2.17
C ILE A 218 -31.62 13.83 1.21
N ALA A 219 -31.33 13.21 0.06
CA ALA A 219 -30.55 13.82 -1.00
C ALA A 219 -31.08 15.23 -1.38
N SER A 220 -32.40 15.44 -1.38
CA SER A 220 -33.01 16.76 -1.64
C SER A 220 -32.73 17.83 -0.58
N LYS A 221 -32.30 17.43 0.63
CA LYS A 221 -31.95 18.32 1.75
C LYS A 221 -30.45 18.60 1.82
N LEU A 222 -29.65 17.98 0.95
CA LEU A 222 -28.19 18.01 1.00
C LEU A 222 -27.65 18.69 -0.27
N SER A 223 -26.57 19.43 -0.13
CA SER A 223 -25.75 19.89 -1.25
C SER A 223 -24.39 19.21 -1.14
N ILE A 224 -24.10 18.28 -2.04
CA ILE A 224 -22.92 17.42 -1.97
C ILE A 224 -21.84 17.94 -2.91
N ASP A 225 -20.67 18.26 -2.37
CA ASP A 225 -19.44 18.54 -3.09
C ASP A 225 -18.52 17.32 -2.93
N THR A 226 -18.21 16.62 -4.02
CA THR A 226 -17.30 15.47 -4.02
C THR A 226 -15.85 15.92 -4.23
N ILE A 227 -14.93 15.39 -3.42
CA ILE A 227 -13.49 15.66 -3.48
C ILE A 227 -12.79 14.30 -3.49
N TYR A 228 -11.94 14.08 -4.50
CA TYR A 228 -11.22 12.81 -4.64
C TYR A 228 -9.82 12.91 -4.09
N ASP A 229 -9.41 11.88 -3.36
CA ASP A 229 -8.00 11.68 -3.03
C ASP A 229 -7.19 11.21 -4.25
N SER A 230 -5.87 11.28 -4.11
CA SER A 230 -4.93 10.63 -5.02
C SER A 230 -5.05 9.12 -4.92
N SER A 231 -4.94 8.42 -6.04
CA SER A 231 -4.97 6.95 -6.03
C SER A 231 -3.77 6.36 -5.30
N ALA A 232 -3.94 5.16 -4.73
CA ALA A 232 -2.87 4.36 -4.13
C ALA A 232 -1.64 4.20 -5.04
N ARG A 233 -1.85 4.09 -6.37
CA ARG A 233 -0.74 4.06 -7.34
C ARG A 233 0.08 5.35 -7.33
N LYS A 234 -0.55 6.53 -7.17
CA LYS A 234 0.19 7.79 -7.08
C LYS A 234 1.03 7.85 -5.82
N TYR A 235 0.52 7.41 -4.67
CA TYR A 235 1.31 7.33 -3.43
C TYR A 235 2.55 6.44 -3.65
N TYR A 236 2.34 5.25 -4.21
CA TYR A 236 3.41 4.31 -4.53
C TYR A 236 4.52 4.94 -5.39
N GLU A 237 4.16 5.56 -6.51
CA GLU A 237 5.13 6.20 -7.40
C GLU A 237 5.89 7.34 -6.72
N HIS A 238 5.24 8.14 -5.88
CA HIS A 238 5.92 9.24 -5.17
C HIS A 238 6.89 8.71 -4.11
N ILE A 239 6.53 7.62 -3.40
CA ILE A 239 7.39 6.98 -2.41
C ILE A 239 8.60 6.34 -3.09
N ILE A 240 8.40 5.53 -4.13
CA ILE A 240 9.49 4.90 -4.89
C ILE A 240 10.39 5.98 -5.50
N LYS A 241 9.80 7.05 -6.04
CA LYS A 241 10.57 8.18 -6.55
C LYS A 241 11.40 8.85 -5.46
N ALA A 242 10.80 9.13 -4.30
CA ALA A 242 11.49 9.83 -3.20
C ALA A 242 12.64 8.99 -2.61
N LEU A 243 12.48 7.67 -2.51
CA LEU A 243 13.47 6.77 -1.91
C LEU A 243 14.58 6.37 -2.90
N PHE A 244 14.24 6.03 -4.15
CA PHE A 244 15.19 5.39 -5.07
C PHE A 244 15.56 6.25 -6.29
N LEU A 245 14.68 7.15 -6.73
CA LEU A 245 14.83 7.90 -7.99
C LEU A 245 15.01 9.41 -7.80
N SER A 246 15.17 9.86 -6.56
CA SER A 246 15.35 11.26 -6.20
C SER A 246 16.84 11.57 -6.16
N GLU A 247 17.22 12.67 -6.79
CA GLU A 247 18.60 13.16 -6.78
C GLU A 247 18.96 13.79 -5.43
N ASN A 248 17.95 14.27 -4.67
CA ASN A 248 18.15 14.89 -3.36
C ASN A 248 18.75 13.91 -2.34
N ASP A 249 19.88 14.29 -1.74
CA ASP A 249 20.56 13.53 -0.67
C ASP A 249 19.89 13.68 0.71
N LYS A 250 18.67 14.23 0.76
CA LYS A 250 17.91 14.40 2.01
C LYS A 250 17.51 13.08 2.66
N HIS A 251 17.43 12.01 1.88
CA HIS A 251 17.02 10.70 2.35
C HIS A 251 18.12 9.68 2.06
N GLU A 252 18.25 8.70 2.96
CA GLU A 252 19.21 7.63 2.77
C GLU A 252 18.80 6.75 1.59
N LYS A 253 19.69 6.64 0.60
CA LYS A 253 19.51 5.77 -0.56
C LYS A 253 19.99 4.37 -0.18
N PHE A 254 19.14 3.36 -0.36
CA PHE A 254 19.52 1.95 -0.24
C PHE A 254 19.11 1.20 -1.50
N ALA A 255 19.77 0.09 -1.79
CA ALA A 255 19.49 -0.70 -2.98
C ALA A 255 18.55 -1.87 -2.65
N ILE A 256 17.70 -2.20 -3.60
CA ILE A 256 16.78 -3.35 -3.57
C ILE A 256 16.98 -4.18 -4.84
N THR A 257 16.73 -5.49 -4.77
CA THR A 257 16.78 -6.37 -5.94
C THR A 257 15.49 -6.24 -6.76
N ALA A 258 15.52 -6.68 -8.03
CA ALA A 258 14.32 -6.71 -8.87
C ALA A 258 13.21 -7.59 -8.27
N GLU A 259 13.60 -8.74 -7.69
CA GLU A 259 12.67 -9.68 -7.06
C GLU A 259 12.01 -9.08 -5.81
N GLN A 260 12.79 -8.38 -4.97
CA GLN A 260 12.25 -7.68 -3.81
C GLN A 260 11.28 -6.57 -4.21
N LEU A 261 11.62 -5.78 -5.24
CA LEU A 261 10.72 -4.75 -5.73
C LEU A 261 9.42 -5.35 -6.30
N GLN A 262 9.51 -6.44 -7.06
CA GLN A 262 8.34 -7.14 -7.58
C GLN A 262 7.46 -7.71 -6.45
N PHE A 263 8.06 -8.28 -5.41
CA PHE A 263 7.34 -8.73 -4.22
C PHE A 263 6.62 -7.58 -3.51
N ILE A 264 7.31 -6.45 -3.34
CA ILE A 264 6.75 -5.22 -2.76
C ILE A 264 5.60 -4.67 -3.60
N ASP A 265 5.77 -4.59 -4.93
CA ASP A 265 4.72 -4.18 -5.86
C ASP A 265 3.47 -5.06 -5.65
N ASN A 266 3.62 -6.38 -5.72
CA ASN A 266 2.50 -7.31 -5.62
C ASN A 266 1.79 -7.20 -4.26
N GLY A 267 2.52 -7.25 -3.15
CA GLY A 267 1.89 -7.17 -1.82
C GLY A 267 1.26 -5.81 -1.52
N TYR A 268 1.81 -4.72 -2.07
CA TYR A 268 1.18 -3.41 -1.95
C TYR A 268 -0.11 -3.34 -2.77
N PHE A 269 -0.17 -3.85 -4.00
CA PHE A 269 -1.40 -3.78 -4.80
C PHE A 269 -2.45 -4.81 -4.40
N GLU A 270 -2.10 -5.85 -3.65
CA GLU A 270 -3.08 -6.75 -3.01
C GLU A 270 -3.73 -6.11 -1.78
N SER A 271 -2.96 -5.39 -0.97
CA SER A 271 -3.45 -4.77 0.29
C SER A 271 -3.85 -3.31 0.16
N TYR A 272 -3.37 -2.63 -0.90
CA TYR A 272 -3.33 -1.18 -1.09
C TYR A 272 -2.68 -0.38 0.06
N SER A 273 -2.03 -1.04 1.03
CA SER A 273 -1.69 -0.40 2.31
C SER A 273 -0.29 0.21 2.31
N LEU A 274 -0.23 1.52 2.53
CA LEU A 274 1.01 2.26 2.81
C LEU A 274 1.66 1.80 4.11
N ALA A 275 0.90 1.39 5.12
CA ALA A 275 1.49 0.83 6.34
C ALA A 275 2.24 -0.49 6.06
N TRP A 276 1.66 -1.35 5.22
CA TRP A 276 2.33 -2.56 4.74
C TRP A 276 3.57 -2.21 3.92
N LEU A 277 3.46 -1.27 2.98
CA LEU A 277 4.59 -0.82 2.15
C LEU A 277 5.74 -0.24 2.98
N GLU A 278 5.42 0.61 3.97
CA GLU A 278 6.40 1.19 4.88
C GLU A 278 7.14 0.10 5.65
N HIS A 279 6.39 -0.87 6.19
CA HIS A 279 6.97 -2.01 6.88
C HIS A 279 7.85 -2.85 5.95
N ALA A 280 7.38 -3.14 4.73
CA ALA A 280 8.12 -3.91 3.74
C ALA A 280 9.46 -3.25 3.38
N LEU A 281 9.45 -1.94 3.13
CA LEU A 281 10.65 -1.18 2.83
C LEU A 281 11.61 -1.09 4.03
N LYS A 282 11.09 -0.98 5.25
CA LYS A 282 11.90 -1.06 6.48
C LYS A 282 12.57 -2.43 6.61
N VAL A 283 11.86 -3.52 6.32
CA VAL A 283 12.45 -4.88 6.33
C VAL A 283 13.50 -5.04 5.23
N SER A 284 13.26 -4.54 4.02
CA SER A 284 14.24 -4.55 2.92
C SER A 284 15.50 -3.77 3.30
N ARG A 285 15.35 -2.60 3.92
CA ARG A 285 16.48 -1.80 4.43
C ARG A 285 17.28 -2.55 5.49
N MET A 286 16.61 -3.26 6.41
CA MET A 286 17.27 -4.10 7.41
C MET A 286 18.01 -5.27 6.75
N ASN A 287 17.39 -5.97 5.80
CA ASN A 287 18.01 -7.06 5.04
C ASN A 287 19.29 -6.59 4.32
N PHE A 288 19.24 -5.40 3.72
CA PHE A 288 20.40 -4.77 3.10
C PHE A 288 21.53 -4.50 4.10
N SER A 289 21.23 -3.96 5.29
CA SER A 289 22.25 -3.77 6.35
C SER A 289 22.90 -5.09 6.77
N PHE A 290 22.12 -6.17 6.92
CA PHE A 290 22.66 -7.48 7.31
C PHE A 290 23.55 -8.07 6.22
N ALA A 291 23.11 -8.02 4.95
CA ALA A 291 23.89 -8.52 3.82
C ALA A 291 25.22 -7.75 3.63
N GLN A 292 25.27 -6.47 4.01
CA GLN A 292 26.51 -5.67 3.97
C GLN A 292 27.49 -6.05 5.09
N LYS A 293 27.02 -6.32 6.32
CA LYS A 293 27.88 -6.76 7.43
C LYS A 293 28.66 -8.04 7.11
N ASP A 294 28.01 -9.00 6.45
CA ASP A 294 28.62 -10.28 6.07
C ASP A 294 29.73 -10.13 5.01
N ARG A 295 29.73 -9.03 4.24
CA ARG A 295 30.68 -8.80 3.15
C ARG A 295 32.07 -8.36 3.62
N GLU A 296 32.16 -7.61 4.72
CA GLU A 296 33.39 -6.88 5.07
C GLU A 296 34.04 -7.31 6.39
N GLY A 297 33.47 -8.29 7.11
CA GLY A 297 34.12 -8.87 8.30
C GLY A 297 34.39 -7.89 9.43
N PHE A 298 33.79 -6.70 9.40
CA PHE A 298 33.96 -5.67 10.42
C PHE A 298 33.09 -5.98 11.64
N HIS A 299 33.75 -6.13 12.79
CA HIS A 299 33.10 -6.37 14.08
C HIS A 299 32.66 -5.07 14.79
N ASN A 300 32.82 -3.90 14.17
CA ASN A 300 32.52 -2.61 14.80
C ASN A 300 31.76 -1.69 13.84
N PHE A 301 30.59 -1.20 14.29
CA PHE A 301 29.69 -0.36 13.49
C PHE A 301 30.29 0.99 13.12
N ASP A 302 31.12 1.60 13.98
CA ASP A 302 31.59 2.98 13.81
C ASP A 302 32.69 3.12 12.74
N ASP A 303 33.55 2.10 12.55
CA ASP A 303 34.63 2.11 11.55
C ASP A 303 34.10 1.87 10.12
N PHE A 304 32.96 1.18 9.99
CA PHE A 304 32.23 0.96 8.73
C PHE A 304 31.67 2.27 8.15
N PHE A 305 31.20 3.18 9.01
CA PHE A 305 30.53 4.41 8.56
C PHE A 305 31.48 5.45 7.94
N ILE A 306 32.73 5.52 8.41
CA ILE A 306 33.72 6.47 7.88
C ILE A 306 34.25 5.99 6.52
N ALA A 307 34.43 4.68 6.35
CA ALA A 307 34.90 4.11 5.09
C ALA A 307 33.81 4.14 3.99
N PHE A 308 32.53 3.92 4.33
CA PHE A 308 31.45 3.86 3.35
C PHE A 308 31.07 5.23 2.76
N SER A 309 31.19 6.32 3.55
CA SER A 309 31.00 7.68 3.03
C SER A 309 32.07 8.11 2.02
N GLU A 310 33.21 7.40 1.95
CA GLU A 310 34.34 7.74 1.08
C GLU A 310 34.42 6.90 -0.21
N THR A 311 33.60 5.85 -0.36
CA THR A 311 33.69 4.95 -1.53
C THR A 311 32.58 5.16 -2.56
N ASN A 312 32.95 5.74 -3.73
CA ASN A 312 32.47 5.58 -5.13
C ASN A 312 30.98 5.28 -5.51
N LEU A 313 30.08 4.93 -4.60
CA LEU A 313 28.66 4.63 -4.85
C LEU A 313 27.80 5.89 -4.93
N GLU A 314 28.08 6.92 -4.13
CA GLU A 314 27.27 8.14 -4.08
C GLU A 314 27.37 8.95 -5.39
N GLN A 315 28.58 9.08 -5.95
CA GLN A 315 28.80 9.80 -7.21
C GLN A 315 28.26 9.03 -8.43
N SER A 316 28.37 7.69 -8.44
CA SER A 316 27.89 6.85 -9.56
C SER A 316 26.38 6.62 -9.56
N ASN A 317 25.73 6.57 -8.38
CA ASN A 317 24.27 6.51 -8.27
C ASN A 317 23.58 7.81 -8.72
N GLN A 318 24.11 8.99 -8.37
CA GLN A 318 23.57 10.27 -8.84
C GLN A 318 23.70 10.41 -10.38
N LEU A 319 24.78 9.89 -10.97
CA LEU A 319 25.05 9.95 -12.42
C LEU A 319 24.11 9.06 -13.26
N ASN A 320 23.49 8.02 -12.72
CA ASN A 320 22.55 7.17 -13.48
C ASN A 320 21.08 7.60 -13.35
N ILE A 321 20.69 8.24 -12.23
CA ILE A 321 19.29 8.62 -11.95
C ILE A 321 18.80 9.74 -12.88
N CYS A 322 19.61 10.77 -13.14
CA CYS A 322 19.26 11.86 -14.05
C CYS A 322 19.03 11.34 -15.48
N LEU A 323 19.94 10.48 -15.98
CA LEU A 323 19.81 9.85 -17.29
C LEU A 323 18.59 8.93 -17.35
N PHE A 324 18.32 8.17 -16.29
CA PHE A 324 17.13 7.33 -16.16
C PHE A 324 15.84 8.15 -16.24
N ASN A 325 15.75 9.24 -15.47
CA ASN A 325 14.60 10.12 -15.45
C ASN A 325 14.37 10.81 -16.81
N ALA A 326 15.44 11.29 -17.46
CA ALA A 326 15.38 11.88 -18.80
C ALA A 326 14.87 10.86 -19.83
N THR A 327 15.40 9.64 -19.79
CA THR A 327 15.03 8.54 -20.70
C THR A 327 13.56 8.15 -20.52
N TYR A 328 13.10 8.00 -19.28
CA TYR A 328 11.70 7.71 -19.00
C TYR A 328 10.76 8.80 -19.53
N VAL A 329 11.05 10.09 -19.23
CA VAL A 329 10.21 11.22 -19.69
C VAL A 329 10.15 11.27 -21.21
N SER A 330 11.27 11.01 -21.89
CA SER A 330 11.38 10.92 -23.34
C SER A 330 10.53 9.78 -23.91
N CYS A 331 10.76 8.55 -23.45
CA CYS A 331 10.09 7.36 -23.98
C CYS A 331 8.61 7.27 -23.64
N ASN A 332 8.15 7.96 -22.59
CA ASN A 332 6.73 8.03 -22.24
C ASN A 332 5.88 8.79 -23.29
N GLN A 333 6.52 9.50 -24.23
CA GLN A 333 5.88 10.13 -25.39
C GLN A 333 5.69 9.17 -26.57
N LEU A 334 6.33 8.00 -26.52
CA LEU A 334 6.23 6.98 -27.57
C LEU A 334 4.98 6.10 -27.37
N PRO A 335 4.38 5.58 -28.45
CA PRO A 335 3.22 4.70 -28.36
C PRO A 335 3.55 3.41 -27.58
N ASN A 336 2.53 2.84 -26.94
CA ASN A 336 2.63 1.58 -26.18
C ASN A 336 3.54 1.59 -24.94
N TYR A 337 4.10 2.74 -24.54
CA TYR A 337 4.91 2.89 -23.32
C TYR A 337 6.01 1.82 -23.21
N PRO A 338 7.04 1.86 -24.07
CA PRO A 338 8.02 0.77 -24.19
C PRO A 338 8.88 0.53 -22.95
N LEU A 339 8.85 1.45 -21.98
CA LEU A 339 9.52 1.33 -20.69
C LEU A 339 8.54 1.05 -19.53
N GLY A 340 7.27 0.81 -19.85
CA GLY A 340 6.16 0.80 -18.91
C GLY A 340 5.54 2.17 -18.68
N ARG A 341 4.28 2.18 -18.24
CA ARG A 341 3.50 3.39 -17.97
C ARG A 341 4.02 4.19 -16.76
N TYR A 342 4.77 3.55 -15.88
CA TYR A 342 5.16 4.09 -14.59
C TYR A 342 6.68 4.02 -14.38
N ARG A 343 7.23 4.92 -13.56
CA ARG A 343 8.68 4.94 -13.28
C ARG A 343 9.11 3.71 -12.51
N SER A 344 8.28 3.25 -11.57
CA SER A 344 8.58 2.02 -10.82
C SER A 344 8.66 0.79 -11.74
N SER A 345 7.81 0.72 -12.77
CA SER A 345 7.84 -0.35 -13.77
C SER A 345 9.12 -0.33 -14.59
N PHE A 346 9.54 0.86 -15.05
CA PHE A 346 10.81 0.99 -15.74
C PHE A 346 11.98 0.62 -14.82
N TYR A 347 11.92 1.01 -13.55
CA TYR A 347 12.94 0.71 -12.55
C TYR A 347 13.04 -0.80 -12.28
N ALA A 348 11.92 -1.52 -12.17
CA ALA A 348 11.90 -2.96 -12.03
C ALA A 348 12.48 -3.68 -13.27
N SER A 349 12.09 -3.24 -14.48
CA SER A 349 12.66 -3.77 -15.74
C SER A 349 14.16 -3.50 -15.86
N TYR A 350 14.60 -2.33 -15.38
CA TYR A 350 16.01 -1.97 -15.32
C TYR A 350 16.79 -2.87 -14.34
N LEU A 351 16.27 -3.11 -13.13
CA LEU A 351 16.91 -3.99 -12.15
C LEU A 351 16.96 -5.47 -12.59
N SER A 352 15.96 -5.93 -13.34
CA SER A 352 15.87 -7.32 -13.81
C SER A 352 16.70 -7.61 -15.06
N ASN A 353 17.36 -6.61 -15.66
CA ASN A 353 18.03 -6.73 -16.96
C ASN A 353 17.13 -7.31 -18.06
N SER A 354 15.82 -7.03 -17.99
CA SER A 354 14.86 -7.52 -18.96
C SER A 354 15.15 -6.93 -20.36
N PRO A 355 14.93 -7.67 -21.47
CA PRO A 355 15.15 -7.17 -22.82
C PRO A 355 14.08 -6.15 -23.23
N ILE A 356 14.23 -4.91 -22.75
CA ILE A 356 13.38 -3.75 -23.07
C ILE A 356 13.47 -3.39 -24.57
N PHE A 357 14.54 -3.80 -25.25
CA PHE A 357 14.82 -3.45 -26.64
C PHE A 357 13.77 -3.92 -27.64
N ASN A 358 13.08 -5.04 -27.39
CA ASN A 358 12.03 -5.52 -28.28
C ASN A 358 10.82 -4.58 -28.26
N GLU A 359 10.39 -4.15 -27.07
CA GLU A 359 9.27 -3.21 -26.90
C GLU A 359 9.63 -1.82 -27.43
N LEU A 360 10.86 -1.35 -27.17
CA LEU A 360 11.38 -0.11 -27.74
C LEU A 360 11.39 -0.14 -29.27
N THR A 361 11.83 -1.25 -29.87
CA THR A 361 11.85 -1.42 -31.33
C THR A 361 10.45 -1.31 -31.92
N LEU A 362 9.48 -2.02 -31.33
CA LEU A 362 8.08 -1.99 -31.78
C LEU A 362 7.47 -0.59 -31.63
N SER A 363 7.71 0.07 -30.50
CA SER A 363 7.22 1.41 -30.20
C SER A 363 7.79 2.45 -31.17
N VAL A 364 9.11 2.48 -31.39
CA VAL A 364 9.76 3.41 -32.31
C VAL A 364 9.31 3.15 -33.76
N ASN A 365 9.20 1.88 -34.18
CA ASN A 365 8.74 1.54 -35.52
C ASN A 365 7.28 1.92 -35.78
N SER A 366 6.44 2.00 -34.74
CA SER A 366 5.06 2.47 -34.84
C SER A 366 4.89 3.98 -34.69
N SER A 367 5.96 4.72 -34.34
CA SER A 367 5.91 6.15 -34.03
C SER A 367 5.84 7.04 -35.28
N THR A 368 5.09 8.14 -35.18
CA THR A 368 5.06 9.22 -36.18
C THR A 368 6.25 10.18 -36.00
N SER A 369 6.57 10.99 -37.02
CA SER A 369 7.62 12.02 -36.91
C SER A 369 7.39 12.95 -35.72
N TYR A 370 6.13 13.39 -35.51
CA TYR A 370 5.76 14.25 -34.38
C TYR A 370 6.01 13.61 -33.01
N GLN A 371 5.75 12.31 -32.87
CA GLN A 371 6.01 11.59 -31.62
C GLN A 371 7.52 11.45 -31.36
N LEU A 372 8.32 11.22 -32.40
CA LEU A 372 9.78 11.19 -32.30
C LEU A 372 10.34 12.58 -31.94
N ASP A 373 9.80 13.64 -32.55
CA ASP A 373 10.17 15.03 -32.23
C ASP A 373 9.83 15.36 -30.77
N THR A 374 8.64 14.97 -30.30
CA THR A 374 8.21 15.17 -28.91
C THR A 374 9.06 14.38 -27.93
N CYS A 375 9.45 13.16 -28.29
CA CYS A 375 10.37 12.31 -27.53
C CYS A 375 11.73 13.02 -27.36
N LEU A 376 12.38 13.42 -28.47
CA LEU A 376 13.67 14.12 -28.41
C LEU A 376 13.58 15.45 -27.67
N ASN A 377 12.53 16.26 -27.92
CA ASN A 377 12.32 17.53 -27.21
C ASN A 377 12.16 17.32 -25.71
N SER A 378 11.38 16.33 -25.28
CA SER A 378 11.21 16.02 -23.86
C SER A 378 12.52 15.62 -23.17
N PHE A 379 13.42 14.94 -23.88
CA PHE A 379 14.76 14.64 -23.38
C PHE A 379 15.63 15.89 -23.30
N MET A 380 15.58 16.76 -24.32
CA MET A 380 16.37 18.00 -24.39
C MET A 380 15.94 19.05 -23.37
N GLU A 381 14.65 19.09 -23.02
CA GLU A 381 14.07 19.97 -22.00
C GLU A 381 14.35 19.50 -20.57
N HIS A 382 14.75 18.24 -20.38
CA HIS A 382 15.11 17.72 -19.07
C HIS A 382 16.38 18.41 -18.56
N GLN A 383 16.35 18.87 -17.30
CA GLN A 383 17.50 19.51 -16.67
C GLN A 383 18.56 18.44 -16.36
N CYS A 384 19.60 18.36 -17.19
CA CYS A 384 20.79 17.56 -16.92
C CYS A 384 21.65 18.36 -15.92
N ASP A 385 21.47 18.16 -14.62
CA ASP A 385 22.19 18.87 -13.54
C ASP A 385 23.69 18.52 -13.50
N GLY A 386 24.46 18.94 -14.51
CA GLY A 386 25.91 18.72 -14.62
C GLY A 386 26.35 17.33 -15.09
N ASN A 387 25.41 16.41 -15.34
CA ASN A 387 25.72 15.04 -15.75
C ASN A 387 26.31 14.96 -17.17
N SER A 388 27.55 14.49 -17.29
CA SER A 388 28.31 14.43 -18.55
C SER A 388 27.70 13.47 -19.58
N LEU A 389 27.14 12.34 -19.16
CA LEU A 389 26.47 11.37 -20.02
C LEU A 389 25.14 11.93 -20.53
N CYS A 390 24.32 12.50 -19.64
CA CYS A 390 23.06 13.17 -20.01
C CYS A 390 23.31 14.30 -21.03
N MET A 391 24.35 15.10 -20.81
CA MET A 391 24.74 16.18 -21.72
C MET A 391 25.25 15.67 -23.08
N LYS A 392 26.00 14.57 -23.11
CA LYS A 392 26.43 13.92 -24.36
C LYS A 392 25.22 13.41 -25.15
N SER A 393 24.31 12.70 -24.49
CA SER A 393 23.09 12.16 -25.09
C SER A 393 22.14 13.25 -25.57
N SER A 394 22.03 14.37 -24.84
CA SER A 394 21.23 15.54 -25.24
C SER A 394 21.81 16.25 -26.47
N LYS A 395 23.14 16.35 -26.58
CA LYS A 395 23.79 16.87 -27.81
C LYS A 395 23.54 15.97 -29.02
N LEU A 396 23.57 14.65 -28.82
CA LEU A 396 23.27 13.69 -29.89
C LEU A 396 21.80 13.77 -30.33
N ALA A 397 20.87 13.90 -29.38
CA ALA A 397 19.46 14.15 -29.66
C ALA A 397 19.24 15.44 -30.49
N LYS A 398 19.91 16.55 -30.12
CA LYS A 398 19.90 17.81 -30.89
C LYS A 398 20.38 17.62 -32.31
N LYS A 399 21.45 16.85 -32.51
CA LYS A 399 22.00 16.56 -33.84
C LYS A 399 21.00 15.80 -34.70
N ILE A 400 20.38 14.74 -34.17
CA ILE A 400 19.36 13.95 -34.88
C ILE A 400 18.16 14.84 -35.25
N PHE A 401 17.71 15.68 -34.32
CA PHE A 401 16.59 16.60 -34.55
C PHE A 401 16.89 17.61 -35.67
N ILE A 402 18.08 18.20 -35.70
CA ILE A 402 18.51 19.15 -36.75
C ILE A 402 18.64 18.44 -38.11
N GLU A 403 19.21 17.24 -38.16
CA GLU A 403 19.36 16.45 -39.39
C GLU A 403 18.00 16.13 -40.04
N GLN A 404 16.95 15.91 -39.25
CA GLN A 404 15.60 15.70 -39.80
C GLN A 404 14.98 16.96 -40.41
N GLN A 405 15.25 18.13 -39.85
CA GLN A 405 14.71 19.40 -40.34
C GLN A 405 15.39 19.88 -41.64
N GLN A 406 16.54 19.32 -42.01
CA GLN A 406 17.19 19.66 -43.27
C GLN A 406 16.37 19.17 -44.47
N PRO A 407 16.12 20.03 -45.48
CA PRO A 407 15.53 19.60 -46.75
C PRO A 407 16.54 18.72 -47.50
N ILE A 408 16.09 17.56 -47.99
CA ILE A 408 16.91 16.70 -48.85
C ILE A 408 17.10 17.45 -50.18
N ALA A 409 18.34 17.85 -50.47
CA ALA A 409 18.66 18.63 -51.67
C ALA A 409 18.54 17.83 -52.98
N ASP A 410 18.46 16.49 -52.93
CA ASP A 410 18.77 15.65 -54.10
C ASP A 410 17.59 14.98 -54.82
N ASP A 411 16.33 15.13 -54.40
CA ASP A 411 15.20 14.39 -55.02
C ASP A 411 14.04 15.29 -55.51
N ILE A 412 14.33 16.35 -56.28
CA ILE A 412 13.29 17.18 -56.94
C ILE A 412 12.95 16.71 -58.38
N GLN A 413 13.51 15.63 -58.89
CA GLN A 413 13.20 15.15 -60.25
C GLN A 413 12.82 13.66 -60.31
N SER A 414 11.66 13.28 -59.76
CA SER A 414 10.68 12.40 -60.46
C SER A 414 9.51 11.90 -59.58
N LEU A 415 8.31 12.20 -60.08
CA LEU A 415 7.01 11.53 -59.88
C LEU A 415 6.36 11.48 -58.47
N SER A 416 5.08 11.85 -58.48
CA SER A 416 4.15 11.92 -57.34
C SER A 416 3.85 10.57 -56.65
N ASN A 417 4.22 9.44 -57.26
CA ASN A 417 4.12 8.12 -56.63
C ASN A 417 5.36 7.76 -55.78
N THR A 418 6.49 8.46 -55.99
CA THR A 418 7.75 8.30 -55.26
C THR A 418 7.78 9.12 -53.96
N LEU A 419 6.94 10.16 -53.84
CA LEU A 419 6.91 11.02 -52.65
C LEU A 419 6.48 10.28 -51.37
N ARG A 420 5.54 9.32 -51.48
CA ARG A 420 5.19 8.46 -50.33
C ARG A 420 6.36 7.55 -49.94
N SER A 421 7.03 6.92 -50.91
CA SER A 421 8.16 6.02 -50.62
C SER A 421 9.40 6.75 -50.12
N VAL A 422 9.64 7.99 -50.57
CA VAL A 422 10.72 8.86 -50.06
C VAL A 422 10.40 9.37 -48.65
N GLY A 423 9.15 9.77 -48.39
CA GLY A 423 8.68 10.13 -47.05
C GLY A 423 8.80 8.97 -46.04
N ASP A 424 8.39 7.77 -46.45
CA ASP A 424 8.50 6.55 -45.64
C ASP A 424 9.97 6.16 -45.40
N ARG A 425 10.85 6.32 -46.40
CA ARG A 425 12.30 6.10 -46.24
C ARG A 425 12.94 7.12 -45.29
N LYS A 426 12.55 8.40 -45.36
CA LYS A 426 13.04 9.45 -44.45
C LYS A 426 12.60 9.16 -43.02
N LEU A 427 11.33 8.80 -42.81
CA LEU A 427 10.79 8.44 -41.51
C LEU A 427 11.44 7.15 -40.95
N ASN A 428 11.70 6.15 -41.79
CA ASN A 428 12.38 4.92 -41.34
C ASN A 428 13.84 5.18 -40.92
N ARG A 429 14.57 6.03 -41.65
CA ARG A 429 15.91 6.49 -41.21
C ARG A 429 15.82 7.25 -39.89
N TYR A 430 14.79 8.10 -39.71
CA TYR A 430 14.59 8.81 -38.46
C TYR A 430 14.36 7.85 -37.28
N ARG A 431 13.47 6.87 -37.46
CA ARG A 431 13.20 5.80 -36.49
C ARG A 431 14.46 5.04 -36.13
N GLU A 432 15.28 4.68 -37.11
CA GLU A 432 16.54 3.97 -36.89
C GLU A 432 17.54 4.81 -36.08
N GLN A 433 17.70 6.10 -36.41
CA GLN A 433 18.56 7.02 -35.66
C GLN A 433 18.10 7.19 -34.21
N VAL A 434 16.80 7.38 -33.98
CA VAL A 434 16.24 7.50 -32.62
C VAL A 434 16.37 6.19 -31.86
N PHE A 435 16.17 5.05 -32.51
CA PHE A 435 16.36 3.74 -31.89
C PHE A 435 17.81 3.50 -31.47
N LEU A 436 18.78 3.78 -32.35
CA LEU A 436 20.20 3.64 -32.03
C LEU A 436 20.62 4.57 -30.89
N TRP A 437 20.09 5.79 -30.86
CA TRP A 437 20.31 6.74 -29.76
C TRP A 437 19.74 6.22 -28.43
N LEU A 438 18.48 5.76 -28.41
CA LEU A 438 17.87 5.16 -27.22
C LEU A 438 18.62 3.89 -26.78
N LYS A 439 19.10 3.10 -27.73
CA LYS A 439 19.89 1.90 -27.47
C LYS A 439 21.22 2.24 -26.81
N GLU A 440 21.96 3.23 -27.32
CA GLU A 440 23.22 3.71 -26.70
C GLU A 440 22.97 4.20 -25.26
N ILE A 441 21.86 4.90 -25.02
CA ILE A 441 21.48 5.34 -23.66
C ILE A 441 21.19 4.13 -22.76
N CYS A 442 20.38 3.18 -23.21
CA CYS A 442 20.02 2.02 -22.40
C CYS A 442 21.22 1.11 -22.10
N GLU A 443 22.13 0.93 -23.07
CA GLU A 443 23.39 0.20 -22.88
C GLU A 443 24.37 0.93 -21.96
N SER A 444 24.26 2.26 -21.86
CA SER A 444 25.10 3.07 -20.96
C SER A 444 24.69 2.99 -19.48
N PHE A 445 23.55 2.38 -19.16
CA PHE A 445 23.19 2.13 -17.77
C PHE A 445 24.11 1.05 -17.17
N ILE A 446 25.22 1.47 -16.58
CA ILE A 446 26.17 0.57 -15.90
C ILE A 446 25.51 0.02 -14.62
N LEU A 447 25.53 -1.31 -14.50
CA LEU A 447 25.04 -2.09 -13.36
C LEU A 447 25.65 -1.60 -12.04
N LEU A 448 24.86 -0.89 -11.24
CA LEU A 448 24.93 -0.92 -9.78
C LEU A 448 23.79 -1.75 -9.20
N THR A 449 23.26 -2.72 -9.95
CA THR A 449 22.72 -3.89 -9.27
C THR A 449 23.89 -4.48 -8.50
N ILE A 450 23.76 -4.52 -7.18
CA ILE A 450 24.69 -5.27 -6.36
C ILE A 450 24.86 -6.61 -7.06
N ASN A 451 26.09 -6.94 -7.47
CA ASN A 451 26.37 -8.25 -8.04
C ASN A 451 25.65 -9.28 -7.18
N SER A 452 24.99 -10.24 -7.84
CA SER A 452 24.31 -11.41 -7.26
C SER A 452 25.18 -12.25 -6.30
N SER A 453 26.37 -11.78 -5.93
CA SER A 453 27.24 -12.29 -4.88
C SER A 453 26.85 -11.83 -3.47
N THR A 454 26.09 -10.73 -3.28
CA THR A 454 25.45 -10.52 -1.98
C THR A 454 24.20 -11.37 -1.93
N LYS A 455 24.20 -12.40 -1.07
CA LYS A 455 22.98 -13.13 -0.71
C LYS A 455 22.06 -12.20 0.10
N ILE A 456 21.53 -11.16 -0.53
CA ILE A 456 20.30 -10.55 -0.04
C ILE A 456 19.31 -11.70 0.00
N ASN A 457 18.81 -12.03 1.20
CA ASN A 457 17.92 -13.15 1.34
C ASN A 457 16.56 -12.73 0.78
N ASP A 458 16.32 -12.98 -0.51
CA ASP A 458 15.06 -12.64 -1.18
C ASP A 458 13.88 -13.40 -0.51
N ASN A 459 14.14 -14.58 0.06
CA ASN A 459 13.15 -15.32 0.84
C ASN A 459 12.80 -14.66 2.19
N LEU A 460 13.66 -13.79 2.74
CA LEU A 460 13.40 -13.15 4.04
C LEU A 460 12.15 -12.28 3.99
N LEU A 461 11.93 -11.56 2.88
CA LEU A 461 10.71 -10.75 2.71
C LEU A 461 9.48 -11.65 2.61
N HIS A 462 9.56 -12.71 1.82
CA HIS A 462 8.49 -13.70 1.69
C HIS A 462 8.13 -14.32 3.05
N GLU A 463 9.11 -14.83 3.80
CA GLU A 463 8.88 -15.48 5.09
C GLU A 463 8.35 -14.54 6.17
N ARG A 464 8.79 -13.27 6.18
CA ARG A 464 8.46 -12.31 7.25
C ARG A 464 7.21 -11.50 7.00
N LEU A 465 6.92 -11.14 5.74
CA LEU A 465 5.84 -10.21 5.40
C LEU A 465 4.59 -10.91 4.86
N MET A 466 4.75 -12.07 4.23
CA MET A 466 3.65 -12.88 3.72
C MET A 466 3.80 -14.30 4.24
N PRO A 467 3.51 -14.54 5.54
CA PRO A 467 3.61 -15.89 6.08
C PRO A 467 2.58 -16.77 5.38
N MET A 468 3.04 -17.56 4.40
CA MET A 468 2.28 -18.58 3.70
C MET A 468 2.05 -19.75 4.65
N THR A 469 1.43 -19.51 5.81
CA THR A 469 1.30 -20.48 6.90
C THR A 469 0.69 -21.77 6.39
N ARG A 470 -0.42 -21.69 5.65
CA ARG A 470 -1.06 -22.85 5.01
C ARG A 470 -0.15 -23.55 4.00
N GLY A 471 0.53 -22.80 3.14
CA GLY A 471 1.44 -23.37 2.13
C GLY A 471 2.63 -24.09 2.74
N ILE A 472 3.22 -23.53 3.79
CA ILE A 472 4.29 -24.15 4.57
C ILE A 472 3.78 -25.42 5.24
N PHE A 473 2.64 -25.37 5.94
CA PHE A 473 2.06 -26.56 6.57
C PHE A 473 1.77 -27.67 5.55
N ILE A 474 1.18 -27.34 4.40
CA ILE A 474 0.91 -28.33 3.35
C ILE A 474 2.23 -28.91 2.84
N ARG A 475 3.22 -28.08 2.52
CA ARG A 475 4.53 -28.52 2.02
C ARG A 475 5.23 -29.46 3.00
N GLU A 476 5.31 -29.10 4.28
CA GLU A 476 5.95 -29.94 5.30
C GLU A 476 5.18 -31.26 5.49
N LEU A 477 3.85 -31.25 5.40
CA LEU A 477 3.05 -32.47 5.45
C LEU A 477 3.20 -33.35 4.20
N THR A 478 3.44 -32.78 3.02
CA THR A 478 3.58 -33.52 1.74
C THR A 478 5.01 -33.97 1.46
N ASP A 479 6.03 -33.19 1.80
CA ASP A 479 7.44 -33.52 1.51
C ASP A 479 7.88 -34.79 2.25
N THR A 480 7.26 -35.06 3.40
CA THR A 480 7.45 -36.30 4.17
C THR A 480 6.91 -37.56 3.45
N PHE A 481 6.14 -37.42 2.36
CA PHE A 481 5.66 -38.58 1.58
C PHE A 481 6.78 -39.33 0.85
N HIS A 482 7.93 -38.69 0.65
CA HIS A 482 9.12 -39.29 0.02
C HIS A 482 10.09 -39.93 1.02
N CYS A 483 9.87 -39.74 2.33
CA CYS A 483 10.64 -40.41 3.37
C CYS A 483 10.32 -41.90 3.41
N LYS A 484 11.23 -42.72 3.94
CA LYS A 484 10.94 -44.13 4.23
C LYS A 484 9.75 -44.18 5.21
N ARG A 485 8.81 -45.11 5.00
CA ARG A 485 7.57 -45.22 5.79
C ARG A 485 7.83 -45.16 7.30
N GLU A 486 8.86 -45.86 7.79
CA GLU A 486 9.33 -45.89 9.19
C GLU A 486 9.76 -44.53 9.80
N GLN A 487 9.90 -43.47 8.99
CA GLN A 487 10.31 -42.13 9.43
C GLN A 487 9.21 -41.07 9.24
N THR A 488 8.02 -41.49 8.82
CA THR A 488 6.93 -40.58 8.48
C THR A 488 6.11 -40.25 9.73
N PRO A 489 5.93 -38.98 10.10
CA PRO A 489 5.10 -38.63 11.25
C PRO A 489 3.64 -39.07 11.08
N ASP A 490 2.99 -39.47 12.18
CA ASP A 490 1.59 -39.92 12.20
C ASP A 490 0.63 -38.91 11.56
N LEU A 491 0.83 -37.63 11.84
CA LEU A 491 0.05 -36.55 11.28
C LEU A 491 0.16 -36.48 9.75
N ALA A 492 1.35 -36.70 9.20
CA ALA A 492 1.58 -36.70 7.75
C ALA A 492 0.96 -37.94 7.07
N LEU A 493 1.05 -39.11 7.71
CA LEU A 493 0.38 -40.33 7.24
C LEU A 493 -1.14 -40.14 7.22
N LEU A 494 -1.71 -39.60 8.29
CA LEU A 494 -3.13 -39.32 8.38
C LEU A 494 -3.55 -38.24 7.36
N TYR A 495 -2.71 -37.23 7.14
CA TYR A 495 -2.92 -36.19 6.12
C TYR A 495 -2.90 -36.76 4.70
N ARG A 496 -2.06 -37.76 4.41
CA ARG A 496 -2.05 -38.44 3.12
C ARG A 496 -3.38 -39.14 2.84
N ILE A 497 -3.87 -39.94 3.78
CA ILE A 497 -5.19 -40.59 3.66
C ILE A 497 -6.29 -39.53 3.57
N TYR A 498 -6.16 -38.45 4.33
CA TYR A 498 -7.03 -37.28 4.20
C TYR A 498 -7.03 -36.79 2.76
N THR A 499 -5.90 -36.51 2.10
CA THR A 499 -5.90 -36.02 0.70
C THR A 499 -6.55 -36.98 -0.30
N GLU A 500 -6.39 -38.29 -0.13
CA GLU A 500 -6.95 -39.32 -1.01
C GLU A 500 -8.46 -39.57 -0.77
N SER A 501 -8.98 -39.18 0.40
CA SER A 501 -10.38 -39.38 0.79
C SER A 501 -11.36 -38.36 0.21
N GLY A 502 -12.65 -38.66 0.24
CA GLY A 502 -13.72 -37.73 -0.14
C GLY A 502 -13.96 -36.61 0.88
N THR A 503 -14.99 -35.79 0.64
CA THR A 503 -15.34 -34.64 1.49
C THR A 503 -15.85 -35.02 2.88
N LYS A 504 -16.49 -36.18 2.99
CA LYS A 504 -16.96 -36.78 4.23
C LYS A 504 -16.22 -38.08 4.42
N ILE A 505 -15.49 -38.19 5.53
CA ILE A 505 -14.62 -39.32 5.82
C ILE A 505 -15.25 -40.11 6.98
N PRO A 506 -15.67 -41.36 6.77
CA PRO A 506 -16.06 -42.25 7.85
C PRO A 506 -14.86 -42.50 8.79
N LEU A 507 -15.05 -42.35 10.10
CA LEU A 507 -13.94 -42.52 11.07
C LEU A 507 -13.43 -43.97 11.13
N SER A 508 -14.29 -44.97 10.87
CA SER A 508 -13.91 -46.38 10.80
C SER A 508 -12.93 -46.63 9.65
N ASP A 509 -13.31 -46.22 8.45
CA ASP A 509 -12.54 -46.48 7.23
C ASP A 509 -11.22 -45.70 7.25
N TRP A 510 -11.23 -44.54 7.89
CA TRP A 510 -10.03 -43.74 8.10
C TRP A 510 -9.08 -44.38 9.10
N PHE A 511 -9.61 -44.94 10.19
CA PHE A 511 -8.82 -45.71 11.17
C PHE A 511 -8.22 -46.96 10.56
N ASP A 512 -9.01 -47.73 9.81
CA ASP A 512 -8.57 -48.97 9.17
C ASP A 512 -7.48 -48.70 8.12
N SER A 513 -7.61 -47.60 7.36
CA SER A 513 -6.57 -47.20 6.41
C SER A 513 -5.29 -46.75 7.12
N PHE A 514 -5.42 -46.09 8.28
CA PHE A 514 -4.30 -45.60 9.08
C PHE A 514 -3.57 -46.74 9.80
N SER A 515 -4.31 -47.72 10.34
CA SER A 515 -3.72 -48.90 10.99
C SER A 515 -2.90 -49.72 10.00
N VAL A 516 -3.40 -49.98 8.80
CA VAL A 516 -2.65 -50.71 7.75
C VAL A 516 -1.32 -50.04 7.43
N LEU A 517 -1.27 -48.70 7.35
CA LEU A 517 -0.04 -47.95 7.05
C LEU A 517 0.96 -47.91 8.21
N LEU A 518 0.48 -48.03 9.46
CA LEU A 518 1.32 -48.07 10.68
C LEU A 518 1.80 -49.46 11.03
N GLU A 519 1.00 -50.50 10.77
CA GLU A 519 1.34 -51.88 11.07
C GLU A 519 2.55 -52.37 10.27
N GLU A 520 2.80 -51.78 9.11
CA GLU A 520 4.00 -52.00 8.27
C GLU A 520 5.28 -51.38 8.87
N GLN A 521 5.18 -50.53 9.90
CA GLN A 521 6.31 -49.77 10.46
C GLN A 521 6.85 -50.32 11.79
N GLU A 522 6.15 -51.23 12.47
CA GLU A 522 6.49 -51.63 13.86
C GLU A 522 6.66 -53.13 14.08
N MET A 523 7.69 -53.48 14.87
CA MET A 523 7.87 -54.82 15.46
C MET A 523 7.28 -54.90 16.88
N VAL A 524 6.23 -55.71 17.00
CA VAL A 524 5.67 -56.39 18.20
C VAL A 524 5.72 -55.63 19.53
N VAL A 525 4.64 -54.92 19.85
CA VAL A 525 4.31 -54.42 21.20
C VAL A 525 3.03 -55.11 21.68
N ASP A 526 3.00 -55.53 22.95
CA ASP A 526 1.79 -56.04 23.62
C ASP A 526 0.80 -54.85 23.79
N ASP A 527 -0.44 -54.98 23.30
CA ASP A 527 -1.46 -53.90 23.21
C ASP A 527 -1.35 -52.94 21.98
N LYS A 528 -0.86 -53.46 20.84
CA LYS A 528 -0.70 -52.76 19.55
C LYS A 528 -1.94 -51.95 19.13
N ASP A 529 -3.14 -52.53 19.24
CA ASP A 529 -4.39 -51.92 18.75
C ASP A 529 -4.76 -50.65 19.54
N LYS A 530 -4.53 -50.63 20.86
CA LYS A 530 -4.80 -49.43 21.68
C LYS A 530 -3.79 -48.32 21.42
N SER A 531 -2.54 -48.69 21.14
CA SER A 531 -1.49 -47.74 20.76
C SER A 531 -1.81 -47.05 19.43
N ILE A 532 -2.18 -47.83 18.41
CA ILE A 532 -2.58 -47.31 17.09
C ILE A 532 -3.83 -46.42 17.21
N LEU A 533 -4.82 -46.84 18.00
CA LEU A 533 -6.03 -46.04 18.25
C LEU A 533 -5.72 -44.72 18.96
N ALA A 534 -4.82 -44.72 19.96
CA ALA A 534 -4.41 -43.49 20.65
C ALA A 534 -3.70 -42.51 19.70
N ARG A 535 -2.80 -43.02 18.84
CA ARG A 535 -2.10 -42.22 17.82
C ARG A 535 -3.06 -41.64 16.78
N PHE A 536 -4.01 -42.46 16.31
CA PHE A 536 -5.06 -42.01 15.39
C PHE A 536 -5.92 -40.89 15.97
N ILE A 537 -6.41 -41.07 17.21
CA ILE A 537 -7.22 -40.05 17.89
C ILE A 537 -6.41 -38.77 18.08
N HIS A 538 -5.12 -38.88 18.44
CA HIS A 538 -4.24 -37.75 18.59
C HIS A 538 -4.03 -36.99 17.27
N SER A 539 -3.70 -37.69 16.18
CA SER A 539 -3.51 -37.07 14.87
C SER A 539 -4.79 -36.47 14.29
N ILE A 540 -5.98 -37.05 14.56
CA ILE A 540 -7.26 -36.43 14.21
C ILE A 540 -7.46 -35.14 14.99
N ALA A 541 -7.18 -35.13 16.30
CA ALA A 541 -7.31 -33.93 17.12
C ALA A 541 -6.38 -32.82 16.64
N GLU A 542 -5.17 -33.15 16.19
CA GLU A 542 -4.24 -32.20 15.57
C GLU A 542 -4.76 -31.67 14.23
N LEU A 543 -5.31 -32.52 13.35
CA LEU A 543 -5.92 -32.07 12.08
C LEU A 543 -7.16 -31.20 12.30
N ASP A 544 -7.97 -31.47 13.32
CA ASP A 544 -9.12 -30.65 13.73
C ASP A 544 -8.64 -29.31 14.30
N TYR A 545 -7.60 -29.32 15.15
CA TYR A 545 -6.97 -28.11 15.69
C TYR A 545 -6.38 -27.21 14.59
N LEU A 546 -5.76 -27.80 13.57
CA LEU A 546 -5.22 -27.11 12.41
C LEU A 546 -6.32 -26.65 11.42
N GLY A 547 -7.58 -27.03 11.64
CA GLY A 547 -8.72 -26.62 10.82
C GLY A 547 -8.86 -27.35 9.49
N PHE A 548 -8.19 -28.50 9.30
CA PHE A 548 -8.36 -29.33 8.10
C PHE A 548 -9.66 -30.14 8.16
N THR A 549 -10.08 -30.54 9.35
CA THR A 549 -11.32 -31.28 9.57
C THR A 549 -12.25 -30.59 10.56
N LYS A 550 -13.51 -31.01 10.57
CA LYS A 550 -14.47 -30.71 11.63
C LYS A 550 -15.29 -31.95 11.93
N THR A 551 -15.62 -32.16 13.20
CA THR A 551 -16.60 -33.17 13.60
C THR A 551 -17.96 -32.88 12.98
N SER A 552 -18.52 -33.86 12.25
CA SER A 552 -19.80 -33.70 11.56
C SER A 552 -20.96 -33.73 12.56
N LEU A 553 -21.75 -32.66 12.61
CA LEU A 553 -23.03 -32.63 13.35
C LEU A 553 -24.17 -33.36 12.61
N GLN A 554 -23.99 -33.66 11.31
CA GLN A 554 -25.04 -34.23 10.46
C GLN A 554 -25.04 -35.76 10.41
N ARG A 555 -23.90 -36.41 10.67
CA ARG A 555 -23.76 -37.87 10.74
C ARG A 555 -22.80 -38.22 11.86
N SER A 556 -23.26 -39.03 12.81
CA SER A 556 -22.40 -39.63 13.82
C SER A 556 -21.25 -40.38 13.15
N TYR A 557 -20.06 -40.31 13.74
CA TYR A 557 -18.85 -41.04 13.30
C TYR A 557 -18.26 -40.63 11.94
N HIS A 558 -18.49 -39.40 11.50
CA HIS A 558 -17.87 -38.85 10.27
C HIS A 558 -17.09 -37.57 10.56
N ALA A 559 -15.92 -37.44 9.94
CA ALA A 559 -15.21 -36.17 9.81
C ALA A 559 -15.59 -35.49 8.49
N THR A 560 -15.70 -34.16 8.50
CA THR A 560 -15.91 -33.36 7.28
C THR A 560 -14.65 -32.56 6.99
N LYS A 561 -14.18 -32.61 5.74
CA LYS A 561 -13.08 -31.76 5.27
C LYS A 561 -13.51 -30.30 5.22
N LEU A 562 -12.72 -29.41 5.81
CA LEU A 562 -12.96 -27.95 5.77
C LEU A 562 -12.16 -27.26 4.66
N THR A 563 -10.98 -27.78 4.34
CA THR A 563 -10.09 -27.18 3.33
C THR A 563 -10.10 -28.03 2.06
N TRP A 564 -10.55 -27.44 0.96
CA TRP A 564 -10.45 -28.03 -0.38
C TRP A 564 -9.08 -27.75 -1.00
N ASP A 565 -8.70 -28.62 -1.93
CA ASP A 565 -7.48 -28.61 -2.76
C ASP A 565 -6.97 -27.19 -3.08
N SER A 566 -5.67 -26.99 -2.90
CA SER A 566 -4.91 -25.92 -3.56
C SER A 566 -4.66 -26.28 -5.01
#